data_AF-A0A7U9RV15-F1
#
_entry.id   AF-A0A7U9RV15-F1
#
_cell.length_a   1.000
_cell.length_b   1.000
_cell.length_c   1.000
_cell.angle_alpha   90.00
_cell.angle_beta   90.00
_cell.angle_gamma   90.00
#
_symmetry.space_group_name_H-M   'P 1'
#
loop_
_entity.id
_entity.type
_entity.pdbx_description
1 polymer ?
#
loop_
_entity_poly.entity_id
_entity_poly.type
_entity_poly.pdbx_seq_one_letter_code
_entity_poly.pdbx_strand_id
1 'polypeptide(L)'
;MIPLSSHIDKYRQIMEKKEKVGKPCDILHIVKLDDNRESAFLIQDMFPITEEYIEREYTIAGNHLILTSEHTAKEIEKKARKVMGMLKRNIKFTPTQPDVMAIFEKLRGGK
;
A
#
# COMPACT_ATOMS: atom_id res chain seq x y z
N MET A 1 4.69 -5.46 2.50
CA MET A 1 3.68 -4.80 3.34
C MET A 1 3.21 -3.51 2.67
N ILE A 2 1.92 -3.19 2.70
CA ILE A 2 1.37 -1.91 2.24
C ILE A 2 0.72 -1.23 3.45
N PRO A 3 1.13 -0.01 3.83
CA PRO A 3 0.52 0.69 4.95
C PRO A 3 -0.90 1.15 4.62
N LEU A 4 -1.76 1.18 5.65
CA LEU A 4 -3.12 1.70 5.58
C LEU A 4 -3.22 3.05 6.27
N SER A 5 -4.18 3.87 5.83
CA SER A 5 -4.53 5.12 6.49
C SER A 5 -6.03 5.38 6.45
N SER A 6 -6.54 5.95 7.55
CA SER A 6 -7.92 6.42 7.70
C SER A 6 -8.16 7.87 7.21
N HIS A 7 -7.11 8.60 6.81
CA HIS A 7 -7.22 9.98 6.32
C HIS A 7 -7.80 10.03 4.88
N ILE A 8 -9.04 9.61 4.71
CA ILE A 8 -9.66 9.36 3.40
C ILE A 8 -9.74 10.62 2.53
N ASP A 9 -10.19 11.75 3.09
CA ASP A 9 -10.36 12.98 2.32
C ASP A 9 -9.06 13.45 1.66
N LYS A 10 -7.94 13.33 2.38
CA LYS A 10 -6.60 13.64 1.86
C LYS A 10 -6.27 12.78 0.64
N TYR A 11 -6.45 11.47 0.73
CA TYR A 11 -6.05 10.56 -0.34
C TYR A 11 -7.03 10.56 -1.51
N ARG A 12 -8.33 10.79 -1.25
CA ARG A 12 -9.36 10.98 -2.27
C ARG A 12 -9.04 12.19 -3.14
N GLN A 13 -8.69 13.34 -2.54
CA GLN A 13 -8.26 14.53 -3.28
C GLN A 13 -7.03 14.27 -4.18
N ILE A 14 -6.09 13.44 -3.75
CA ILE A 14 -4.91 13.08 -4.56
C ILE A 14 -5.31 12.21 -5.76
N MET A 15 -6.20 11.24 -5.55
CA MET A 15 -6.72 10.37 -6.61
C MET A 15 -7.50 11.18 -7.66
N GLU A 16 -8.43 12.04 -7.22
CA GLU A 16 -9.24 12.90 -8.09
C GLU A 16 -8.38 13.83 -8.95
N LYS A 17 -7.29 14.39 -8.40
CA LYS A 17 -6.36 15.23 -9.18
C LYS A 17 -5.72 14.48 -10.35
N LYS A 18 -5.45 13.18 -10.21
CA LYS A 18 -4.91 12.35 -11.30
C LYS A 18 -5.99 11.99 -12.32
N GLU A 19 -7.18 11.67 -11.85
CA GLU A 19 -8.32 11.34 -12.69
C GLU A 19 -8.74 12.52 -13.58
N LYS A 20 -8.76 13.75 -13.03
CA LYS A 20 -9.05 14.99 -13.77
C LYS A 20 -8.11 15.24 -14.95
N VAL A 21 -6.90 14.71 -14.92
CA VAL A 21 -5.93 14.79 -16.03
C VAL A 21 -5.86 13.52 -16.87
N GLY A 22 -6.87 12.64 -16.74
CA GLY A 22 -7.00 11.39 -17.50
C GLY A 22 -5.96 10.33 -17.15
N LYS A 23 -5.30 10.41 -15.98
CA LYS A 23 -4.25 9.47 -15.57
C LYS A 23 -4.75 8.52 -14.48
N PRO A 24 -4.49 7.20 -14.59
CA PRO A 24 -4.83 6.26 -13.53
C PRO A 24 -4.01 6.55 -12.25
N CYS A 25 -4.60 6.26 -11.09
CA CYS A 25 -3.93 6.32 -9.81
C CYS A 25 -3.56 4.92 -9.30
N ASP A 26 -2.30 4.54 -9.53
CA ASP A 26 -1.74 3.26 -9.06
C ASP A 26 -1.08 3.36 -7.68
N ILE A 27 -0.76 4.57 -7.23
CA ILE A 27 -0.04 4.83 -5.98
C ILE A 27 -0.92 4.76 -4.73
N LEU A 28 -2.24 4.82 -4.91
CA LEU A 28 -3.25 4.80 -3.86
C LEU A 28 -4.43 3.93 -4.29
N HIS A 29 -5.09 3.31 -3.33
CA HIS A 29 -6.35 2.62 -3.54
C HIS A 29 -7.21 2.79 -2.29
N ILE A 30 -8.41 3.36 -2.43
CA ILE A 30 -9.38 3.51 -1.33
C ILE A 30 -10.42 2.42 -1.49
N VAL A 31 -10.67 1.67 -0.41
CA VAL A 31 -11.71 0.65 -0.37
C VAL A 31 -12.36 0.63 1.01
N LYS A 32 -13.63 0.22 1.04
CA LYS A 32 -14.34 -0.08 2.28
C LYS A 32 -14.02 -1.51 2.71
N LEU A 33 -13.44 -1.68 3.89
CA LEU A 33 -13.09 -2.98 4.45
C LEU A 33 -14.29 -3.63 5.16
N ASP A 34 -14.12 -4.88 5.59
CA ASP A 34 -15.17 -5.72 6.19
C ASP A 34 -15.70 -5.15 7.53
N ASP A 35 -14.95 -4.26 8.17
CA ASP A 35 -15.37 -3.49 9.34
C ASP A 35 -16.26 -2.28 9.00
N ASN A 36 -16.69 -2.17 7.74
CA ASN A 36 -17.44 -1.06 7.17
C ASN A 36 -16.71 0.29 7.16
N ARG A 37 -15.39 0.34 7.36
CA ARG A 37 -14.61 1.58 7.29
C ARG A 37 -13.89 1.71 5.96
N GLU A 38 -13.92 2.91 5.39
CA GLU A 38 -13.02 3.24 4.27
C GLU A 38 -11.58 3.29 4.76
N SER A 39 -10.67 2.70 3.98
CA SER A 39 -9.23 2.72 4.21
C SER A 39 -8.49 3.01 2.92
N ALA A 40 -7.44 3.83 3.01
CA ALA A 40 -6.54 4.09 1.91
C ALA A 40 -5.30 3.18 2.01
N PHE A 41 -5.10 2.34 1.00
CA PHE A 41 -3.85 1.61 0.77
C PHE A 41 -2.81 2.55 0.17
N LEU A 42 -1.72 2.78 0.90
CA LEU A 42 -0.63 3.67 0.51
C LEU A 42 0.42 2.88 -0.29
N ILE A 43 0.07 2.50 -1.51
CA ILE A 43 0.89 1.63 -2.37
C ILE A 43 2.25 2.27 -2.69
N GLN A 44 2.30 3.59 -2.85
CA GLN A 44 3.54 4.38 -2.96
C GLN A 44 4.54 4.15 -1.81
N ASP A 45 4.05 3.81 -0.62
CA ASP A 45 4.83 3.68 0.62
C ASP A 45 4.96 2.21 1.03
N MET A 46 4.76 1.27 0.08
CA MET A 46 4.95 -0.15 0.35
C MET A 46 6.42 -0.51 0.57
N PHE A 47 6.67 -1.52 1.40
CA PHE A 47 8.02 -1.93 1.80
C PHE A 47 8.13 -3.44 2.03
N PRO A 48 9.33 -4.03 1.88
CA PRO A 48 9.59 -5.43 2.22
C PRO A 48 9.67 -5.63 3.73
N ILE A 49 9.33 -6.82 4.20
CA ILE A 49 9.38 -7.23 5.61
C ILE A 49 9.52 -8.76 5.69
N THR A 50 10.07 -9.27 6.79
CA THR A 50 10.19 -10.70 7.14
C THR A 50 9.29 -11.03 8.33
N GLU A 51 9.01 -12.32 8.54
CA GLU A 51 8.10 -12.79 9.61
C GLU A 51 8.57 -12.39 11.01
N GLU A 52 9.89 -12.27 11.24
CA GLU A 52 10.48 -11.85 12.53
C GLU A 52 10.03 -10.45 12.99
N TYR A 53 9.59 -9.60 12.05
CA TYR A 53 9.08 -8.26 12.33
C TYR A 53 7.54 -8.20 12.40
N ILE A 54 6.85 -9.33 12.29
CA ILE A 54 5.39 -9.41 12.41
C ILE A 54 5.03 -9.86 13.82
N GLU A 55 4.55 -8.94 14.64
CA GLU A 55 4.17 -9.22 16.03
C GLU A 55 2.93 -10.13 16.12
N ARG A 56 1.88 -9.80 15.37
CA ARG A 56 0.57 -10.49 15.40
C ARG A 56 -0.34 -10.03 14.26
N GLU A 57 -1.44 -10.75 14.07
CA GLU A 57 -2.51 -10.35 13.18
C GLU A 57 -3.30 -9.15 13.72
N TYR A 58 -3.81 -8.33 12.79
CA TYR A 58 -4.68 -7.21 13.14
C TYR A 58 -6.12 -7.69 13.27
N THR A 59 -6.75 -7.36 14.40
CA THR A 59 -8.09 -7.87 14.75
C THR A 59 -9.07 -6.74 15.05
N ILE A 60 -10.33 -6.89 14.63
CA ILE A 60 -11.47 -6.04 14.99
C ILE A 60 -12.51 -6.91 15.69
N ALA A 61 -12.87 -6.52 16.91
CA ALA A 61 -13.78 -7.29 17.78
C ALA A 61 -13.38 -8.78 17.93
N GLY A 62 -12.08 -9.06 17.96
CA GLY A 62 -11.52 -10.42 18.08
C GLY A 62 -11.40 -11.20 16.77
N ASN A 63 -11.89 -10.66 15.64
CA ASN A 63 -11.77 -11.31 14.33
C ASN A 63 -10.66 -10.68 13.50
N HIS A 64 -9.92 -11.48 12.73
CA HIS A 64 -8.83 -10.97 11.90
C HIS A 64 -9.42 -10.11 10.78
N LEU A 65 -8.89 -8.91 10.61
CA LEU A 65 -9.29 -8.06 9.50
C LEU A 65 -8.59 -8.56 8.24
N ILE A 66 -9.38 -9.15 7.35
CA ILE A 66 -8.90 -9.71 6.09
C ILE A 66 -9.58 -8.93 4.95
N LEU A 67 -8.84 -8.71 3.86
CA LEU A 67 -9.44 -8.25 2.62
C LEU A 67 -10.06 -9.46 1.92
N THR A 68 -11.35 -9.73 2.16
CA THR A 68 -12.04 -10.93 1.65
C THR A 68 -12.39 -10.86 0.17
N SER A 69 -12.53 -9.66 -0.40
CA SER A 69 -12.77 -9.45 -1.83
C SER A 69 -11.54 -9.81 -2.66
N GLU A 70 -11.58 -10.98 -3.33
CA GLU A 70 -10.53 -11.38 -4.28
C GLU A 70 -10.31 -10.37 -5.39
N HIS A 71 -11.40 -9.76 -5.88
CA HIS A 71 -11.32 -8.77 -6.95
C HIS A 71 -10.49 -7.57 -6.49
N THR A 72 -10.80 -7.01 -5.32
CA THR A 72 -10.06 -5.90 -4.73
C THR A 72 -8.60 -6.28 -4.48
N ALA A 73 -8.36 -7.48 -3.93
CA ALA A 73 -7.00 -7.97 -3.68
C ALA A 73 -6.18 -8.03 -4.98
N LYS A 74 -6.75 -8.56 -6.07
CA LYS A 74 -6.12 -8.62 -7.40
C LYS A 74 -5.83 -7.23 -7.97
N GLU A 75 -6.72 -6.26 -7.76
CA GLU A 75 -6.49 -4.88 -8.19
C GLU A 75 -5.35 -4.21 -7.43
N ILE A 76 -5.32 -4.35 -6.09
CA ILE A 76 -4.25 -3.82 -5.24
C ILE A 76 -2.91 -4.47 -5.62
N GLU A 77 -2.90 -5.78 -5.84
CA GLU A 77 -1.70 -6.50 -6.27
C GLU A 77 -1.18 -6.00 -7.63
N LYS A 78 -2.07 -5.80 -8.62
CA LYS A 78 -1.71 -5.26 -9.93
C LYS A 78 -1.07 -3.87 -9.80
N LYS A 79 -1.66 -3.00 -8.98
CA LYS A 79 -1.11 -1.66 -8.68
C LYS A 79 0.25 -1.76 -7.98
N ALA A 80 0.37 -2.62 -6.97
CA ALA A 80 1.62 -2.83 -6.22
C ALA A 80 2.75 -3.32 -7.13
N ARG A 81 2.51 -4.31 -8.01
CA ARG A 81 3.52 -4.78 -8.97
C ARG A 81 4.02 -3.64 -9.88
N LYS A 82 3.11 -2.79 -10.36
CA LYS A 82 3.45 -1.62 -11.18
C LYS A 82 4.28 -0.60 -10.40
N VAL A 83 3.85 -0.24 -9.18
CA VAL A 83 4.57 0.70 -8.31
C VAL A 83 5.95 0.15 -7.95
N MET A 84 6.10 -1.16 -7.71
CA MET A 84 7.40 -1.77 -7.40
C MET A 84 8.36 -1.64 -8.58
N GLY A 85 7.88 -1.84 -9.81
CA GLY A 85 8.67 -1.62 -11.01
C GLY A 85 9.15 -0.16 -11.15
N MET A 86 8.32 0.80 -10.73
CA MET A 86 8.70 2.22 -10.69
C MET A 86 9.72 2.52 -9.59
N LEU A 87 9.54 1.98 -8.38
CA LEU A 87 10.46 2.14 -7.24
C LEU A 87 11.85 1.58 -7.55
N LYS A 88 11.92 0.39 -8.18
CA LYS A 88 13.20 -0.22 -8.63
C LYS A 88 13.95 0.65 -9.65
N ARG A 89 13.25 1.52 -10.37
CA ARG A 89 13.82 2.51 -11.32
C ARG A 89 14.06 3.87 -10.67
N ASN A 90 14.01 3.93 -9.34
CA ASN A 90 14.21 5.13 -8.53
C ASN A 90 13.21 6.27 -8.83
N ILE A 91 12.00 5.94 -9.32
CA ILE A 91 10.92 6.92 -9.47
C ILE A 91 10.47 7.35 -8.06
N LYS A 92 10.40 8.67 -7.85
CA LYS A 92 9.94 9.28 -6.60
C LYS A 92 8.50 9.79 -6.78
N PHE A 93 7.60 9.36 -5.90
CA PHE A 93 6.22 9.82 -5.79
C PHE A 93 6.07 10.94 -4.75
N THR A 94 6.93 10.94 -3.74
CA THR A 94 6.96 11.95 -2.66
C THR A 94 8.41 12.35 -2.35
N PRO A 95 8.66 13.57 -1.82
CA PRO A 95 9.99 13.97 -1.37
C PRO A 95 10.53 13.12 -0.21
N THR A 96 9.64 12.52 0.59
CA THR A 96 9.95 11.73 1.78
C THR A 96 9.81 10.23 1.54
N GLN A 97 9.98 9.77 0.29
CA GLN A 97 9.76 8.38 -0.08
C GLN A 97 10.75 7.45 0.63
N PRO A 98 10.28 6.32 1.22
CA PRO A 98 11.16 5.33 1.84
C PRO A 98 12.21 4.78 0.86
N ASP A 99 13.40 4.46 1.38
CA ASP A 99 14.40 3.69 0.64
C ASP A 99 14.09 2.20 0.72
N VAL A 100 13.10 1.79 -0.09
CA VAL A 100 12.59 0.42 -0.16
C VAL A 100 13.71 -0.57 -0.53
N MET A 101 14.67 -0.16 -1.37
CA MET A 101 15.76 -1.03 -1.79
C MET A 101 16.80 -1.20 -0.67
N ALA A 102 17.12 -0.16 0.08
CA ALA A 102 17.99 -0.29 1.26
C ALA A 102 17.39 -1.23 2.32
N ILE A 103 16.07 -1.16 2.56
CA ILE A 103 15.39 -2.10 3.46
C ILE A 103 15.48 -3.52 2.90
N PHE A 104 15.19 -3.69 1.60
CA PHE A 104 15.27 -4.99 0.94
C PHE A 104 16.65 -5.64 1.07
N GLU A 105 17.72 -4.90 0.81
CA GLU A 105 19.09 -5.41 0.92
C GLU A 105 19.47 -5.75 2.37
N LYS A 106 19.04 -4.95 3.35
CA LYS A 106 19.24 -5.28 4.77
C LYS A 106 18.56 -6.58 5.17
N LEU A 107 17.32 -6.80 4.73
CA LEU A 107 16.57 -8.02 5.02
C LEU A 107 17.15 -9.24 4.28
N ARG A 108 17.74 -9.04 3.10
CA ARG A 108 18.41 -10.10 2.32
C ARG A 108 19.79 -10.46 2.90
N GLY A 109 20.48 -9.48 3.47
CA GLY A 109 21.82 -9.61 4.06
C GLY A 109 21.84 -10.13 5.49
N GLY A 110 20.69 -10.51 6.06
CA GLY A 110 20.59 -11.20 7.35
C GLY A 110 21.13 -12.65 7.26
N LYS A 111 22.46 -12.77 7.20
CA LYS A 111 23.24 -13.93 7.63
C LYS A 111 24.31 -13.44 8.59
#